data_AF-A0A6B9Z867-F1
#
_entry.id   AF-A0A6B9Z867-F1
#
_cell.length_a   1.000
_cell.length_b   1.000
_cell.length_c   1.000
_cell.angle_alpha   90.00
_cell.angle_beta   90.00
_cell.angle_gamma   90.00
#
_symmetry.space_group_name_H-M   'P 1'
#
loop_
_entity.id
_entity.type
_entity.pdbx_description
1 polymer ?
#
loop_
_entity_poly.entity_id
_entity_poly.type
_entity_poly.pdbx_seq_one_letter_code
_entity_poly.pdbx_strand_id
1 'polypeptide(L)'
;MFNTLTGLLGRRIDDAQIISFIETNGFKYPKKITISNRSADTSYWVENKKLGFDLLFNINTYLKDYPPVPGDKKGVFIPLLSHVRFHNNKSKTTFPQGIDFTHDFDTLQAKLGAPTLKSSDITPIWLNDDGSESFYRWEVPLVPEKSIVWGVQYGDDLAVTNITLELQYSMPVFKLYYEYLYGTFDTFLKSKSHYITSDLMFLRWAIERDLVKTDAVTAPVVRDIKEGKSPVTEWIRVLDRGYIQEEDFATDRDFVHAYIKNLSGHDVLYGRDFAFTLLTDPQEKENYFGEAATKSLNEIAFNEENYAKIKALLDMRLAEYREHRFSKSKKEVS
;
A
#
# COMPACT_ATOMS: atom_id res chain seq x y z
N MET A 1 -21.36 15.19 13.66
CA MET A 1 -20.42 14.08 13.94
C MET A 1 -19.39 13.93 12.82
N PHE A 2 -19.78 13.67 11.57
CA PHE A 2 -18.84 13.51 10.44
C PHE A 2 -17.84 14.66 10.28
N ASN A 3 -18.32 15.92 10.21
CA ASN A 3 -17.44 17.10 10.10
C ASN A 3 -16.51 17.26 11.32
N THR A 4 -17.00 16.95 12.51
CA THR A 4 -16.20 16.97 13.74
C THR A 4 -15.04 15.98 13.63
N LEU A 5 -15.32 14.74 13.24
CA LEU A 5 -14.32 13.69 13.06
C LEU A 5 -13.35 14.01 11.93
N THR A 6 -13.81 14.67 10.87
CA THR A 6 -12.95 15.16 9.77
C THR A 6 -11.91 16.14 10.30
N GLY A 7 -12.28 17.03 11.22
CA GLY A 7 -11.34 17.95 11.88
C GLY A 7 -10.40 17.30 12.91
N LEU A 8 -10.66 16.04 13.27
CA LEU A 8 -9.86 15.26 14.22
C LEU A 8 -8.89 14.28 13.53
N LEU A 9 -9.16 13.88 12.28
CA LEU A 9 -8.23 13.03 11.53
C LEU A 9 -6.83 13.65 11.49
N GLY A 10 -5.81 12.79 11.62
CA GLY A 10 -4.42 13.21 11.67
C GLY A 10 -3.93 13.68 13.04
N ARG A 11 -4.82 13.92 14.01
CA ARG A 11 -4.42 14.35 15.35
C ARG A 11 -3.89 13.18 16.17
N ARG A 12 -2.88 13.48 16.97
CA ARG A 12 -2.28 12.53 17.92
C ARG A 12 -3.28 12.17 19.01
N ILE A 13 -3.16 10.96 19.56
CA ILE A 13 -4.06 10.53 20.62
C ILE A 13 -4.01 11.40 21.88
N ASP A 14 -2.87 12.04 22.13
CA ASP A 14 -2.62 12.94 23.27
C ASP A 14 -3.02 14.41 23.00
N ASP A 15 -3.63 14.70 21.84
CA ASP A 15 -4.16 16.03 21.51
C ASP A 15 -5.39 16.34 22.38
N ALA A 16 -5.45 17.55 22.96
CA ALA A 16 -6.54 17.97 23.84
C ALA A 16 -7.93 17.86 23.19
N GLN A 17 -8.04 18.07 21.87
CA GLN A 17 -9.30 17.92 21.14
C GLN A 17 -9.71 16.44 21.00
N ILE A 18 -8.74 15.54 20.80
CA ILE A 18 -8.99 14.09 20.76
C ILE A 18 -9.43 13.58 22.14
N ILE A 19 -8.71 13.97 23.20
CA ILE A 19 -9.04 13.61 24.57
C ILE A 19 -10.46 14.08 24.90
N SER A 20 -10.74 15.37 24.68
CA SER A 20 -12.06 15.96 24.92
C SER A 20 -13.16 15.26 24.12
N PHE A 21 -12.91 14.91 22.86
CA PHE A 21 -13.87 14.16 22.04
C PHE A 21 -14.15 12.77 22.61
N ILE A 22 -13.11 12.01 22.97
CA ILE A 22 -13.24 10.66 23.53
C ILE A 22 -14.07 10.70 24.82
N GLU A 23 -13.74 11.60 25.74
CA GLU A 23 -14.40 11.73 27.04
C GLU A 23 -15.86 12.17 26.88
N THR A 24 -16.11 13.21 26.09
CA THR A 24 -17.46 13.78 25.88
C THR A 24 -18.40 12.77 25.22
N ASN A 25 -17.88 11.93 24.33
CA ASN A 25 -18.68 10.96 23.57
C ASN A 25 -18.69 9.56 24.22
N GLY A 26 -18.16 9.42 25.44
CA GLY A 26 -18.25 8.19 26.23
C GLY A 26 -17.40 7.04 25.69
N PHE A 27 -16.36 7.32 24.92
CA PHE A 27 -15.34 6.33 24.56
C PHE A 27 -14.49 6.01 25.79
N LYS A 28 -13.97 4.79 25.86
CA LYS A 28 -12.97 4.43 26.87
C LYS A 28 -11.59 4.89 26.38
N TYR A 29 -11.01 5.89 27.03
CA TYR A 29 -9.67 6.33 26.69
C TYR A 29 -8.66 5.18 26.87
N PRO A 30 -7.79 4.91 25.88
CA PRO A 30 -6.89 3.78 25.94
C PRO A 30 -5.79 3.98 26.99
N LYS A 31 -5.42 2.90 27.68
CA LYS A 31 -4.33 2.92 28.67
C LYS A 31 -2.96 3.10 28.03
N LYS A 32 -2.81 2.66 26.77
CA LYS A 32 -1.55 2.70 26.03
C LYS A 32 -1.68 3.73 24.92
N ILE A 33 -1.08 4.91 25.13
CA ILE A 33 -1.09 6.04 24.19
C ILE A 33 0.09 6.02 23.22
N THR A 34 0.83 4.92 23.17
CA THR A 34 1.98 4.74 22.28
C THR A 34 1.98 3.35 21.64
N ILE A 35 2.60 3.24 20.48
CA ILE A 35 2.73 2.00 19.71
C ILE A 35 4.22 1.73 19.47
N SER A 36 4.63 0.48 19.61
CA SER A 36 6.00 0.05 19.31
C SER A 36 6.03 -0.51 17.90
N ASN A 37 6.92 -0.04 17.04
CA ASN A 37 7.13 -0.61 15.72
C ASN A 37 7.90 -1.94 15.74
N ARG A 38 8.28 -2.42 16.93
CA ARG A 38 8.75 -3.80 17.16
C ARG A 38 7.60 -4.79 17.37
N SER A 39 6.38 -4.29 17.52
CA SER A 39 5.16 -5.09 17.62
C SER A 39 4.59 -5.33 16.22
N ALA A 40 3.91 -6.47 16.02
CA ALA A 40 3.05 -6.65 14.85
C ALA A 40 1.88 -5.65 14.85
N ASP A 41 1.39 -5.28 16.05
CA ASP A 41 0.32 -4.31 16.22
C ASP A 41 0.86 -2.88 16.06
N THR A 42 0.72 -2.32 14.86
CA THR A 42 1.03 -0.92 14.55
C THR A 42 -0.18 0.02 14.71
N SER A 43 -1.33 -0.53 15.06
CA SER A 43 -2.58 0.20 15.28
C SER A 43 -3.44 -0.39 16.41
N TYR A 44 -4.45 0.35 16.87
CA TYR A 44 -5.52 -0.19 17.70
C TYR A 44 -6.83 0.60 17.55
N TRP A 45 -7.95 -0.10 17.74
CA TRP A 45 -9.27 0.51 17.77
C TRP A 45 -9.65 1.00 19.17
N VAL A 46 -10.30 2.15 19.21
CA VAL A 46 -11.06 2.66 20.36
C VAL A 46 -12.54 2.60 19.97
N GLU A 47 -13.21 1.55 20.42
CA GLU A 47 -14.55 1.18 19.98
C GLU A 47 -15.67 1.90 20.74
N ASN A 48 -16.78 2.20 20.06
CA ASN A 48 -17.99 2.69 20.71
C ASN A 48 -19.28 2.17 20.06
N LYS A 49 -19.71 1.01 20.54
CA LYS A 49 -20.94 0.33 20.12
C LYS A 49 -22.22 1.16 20.30
N LYS A 50 -22.24 2.12 21.24
CA LYS A 50 -23.41 2.98 21.50
C LYS A 50 -23.58 3.99 20.38
N LEU A 51 -22.49 4.57 19.90
CA LEU A 51 -22.50 5.55 18.81
C LEU A 51 -22.48 4.90 17.41
N GLY A 52 -22.09 3.63 17.33
CA GLY A 52 -22.07 2.90 16.07
C GLY A 52 -20.85 3.18 15.21
N PHE A 53 -19.78 3.74 15.79
CA PHE A 53 -18.51 3.95 15.09
C PHE A 53 -17.32 3.77 16.02
N ASP A 54 -16.19 3.41 15.42
CA ASP A 54 -14.92 3.18 16.11
C ASP A 54 -13.83 4.11 15.56
N LEU A 55 -12.82 4.38 16.38
CA LEU A 55 -11.67 5.22 16.04
C LEU A 55 -10.41 4.34 15.95
N LEU A 56 -9.72 4.33 14.82
CA LEU A 56 -8.43 3.65 14.66
C LEU A 56 -7.29 4.65 14.88
N PHE A 57 -6.42 4.32 15.84
CA PHE A 57 -5.15 5.01 16.03
C PHE A 57 -4.04 4.16 15.42
N ASN A 58 -3.28 4.72 14.48
CA ASN A 58 -2.23 4.02 13.74
C ASN A 58 -0.95 4.86 13.66
N ILE A 59 0.17 4.19 13.36
CA ILE A 59 1.39 4.83 12.87
C ILE A 59 1.38 4.74 11.34
N ASN A 60 1.11 5.85 10.65
CA ASN A 60 1.13 5.88 9.17
C ASN A 60 2.56 6.13 8.66
N THR A 61 3.41 5.09 8.66
CA THR A 61 4.86 5.23 8.35
C THR A 61 5.20 5.73 6.96
N TYR A 62 4.26 5.70 6.01
CA TYR A 62 4.52 6.06 4.62
C TYR A 62 3.66 7.25 4.16
N LEU A 63 2.97 7.92 5.08
CA LEU A 63 2.17 9.09 4.77
C LEU A 63 2.98 10.35 5.08
N LYS A 64 3.45 11.02 4.02
CA LYS A 64 4.37 12.16 4.11
C LYS A 64 3.83 13.31 4.97
N ASP A 65 2.54 13.61 4.86
CA ASP A 65 1.90 14.71 5.59
C ASP A 65 1.67 14.41 7.08
N TYR A 66 1.80 13.13 7.47
CA TYR A 66 1.59 12.64 8.83
C TYR A 66 2.74 11.72 9.26
N PRO A 67 3.98 12.23 9.32
CA PRO A 67 5.12 11.40 9.65
C PRO A 67 4.98 10.82 11.07
N PRO A 68 5.52 9.61 11.33
CA PRO A 68 5.51 9.00 12.66
C PRO A 68 6.05 9.94 13.74
N VAL A 69 5.25 10.17 14.78
CA VAL A 69 5.62 11.04 15.89
C VAL A 69 6.38 10.23 16.94
N PRO A 70 7.65 10.55 17.24
CA PRO A 70 8.43 9.78 18.21
C PRO A 70 7.85 9.92 19.62
N GLY A 71 7.80 8.81 20.34
CA GLY A 71 7.57 8.79 21.79
C GLY A 71 8.89 8.77 22.57
N ASP A 72 8.81 8.44 23.86
CA ASP A 72 9.95 8.53 24.79
C ASP A 72 11.08 7.52 24.54
N LYS A 73 10.87 6.54 23.66
CA LYS A 73 11.83 5.47 23.36
C LYS A 73 11.98 5.28 21.86
N LYS A 74 13.18 4.92 21.43
CA LYS A 74 13.45 4.56 20.02
C LYS A 74 12.53 3.41 19.57
N GLY A 75 11.87 3.60 18.43
CA GLY A 75 10.91 2.64 17.88
C GLY A 75 9.54 2.65 18.59
N VAL A 76 9.29 3.62 19.47
CA VAL A 76 7.97 3.87 20.07
C VAL A 76 7.45 5.18 19.51
N PHE A 77 6.19 5.19 19.10
CA PHE A 77 5.54 6.32 18.45
C PHE A 77 4.21 6.64 19.10
N ILE A 78 3.80 7.90 19.01
CA ILE A 78 2.48 8.36 19.40
C ILE A 78 1.57 8.19 18.17
N PRO A 79 0.54 7.33 18.23
CA PRO A 79 -0.32 7.10 17.09
C PRO A 79 -1.27 8.28 16.89
N LEU A 80 -1.77 8.38 15.67
CA LEU A 80 -2.70 9.42 15.25
C LEU A 80 -4.02 8.81 14.77
N LEU A 81 -5.11 9.57 14.92
CA LEU A 81 -6.42 9.15 14.43
C LEU A 81 -6.36 9.03 12.92
N SER A 82 -6.37 7.80 12.42
CA SER A 82 -6.13 7.48 11.01
C SER A 82 -7.38 7.04 10.28
N HIS A 83 -8.33 6.42 10.99
CA HIS A 83 -9.54 5.91 10.39
C HIS A 83 -10.69 6.01 11.39
N VAL A 84 -11.87 6.36 10.90
CA VAL A 84 -13.13 6.29 11.61
C VAL A 84 -14.08 5.39 10.83
N ARG A 85 -14.55 4.33 11.47
CA ARG A 85 -15.39 3.31 10.84
C ARG A 85 -16.77 3.34 11.46
N PHE A 86 -17.77 3.73 10.69
CA PHE A 86 -19.17 3.63 11.07
C PHE A 86 -19.72 2.27 10.62
N HIS A 87 -20.36 1.55 11.54
CA HIS A 87 -21.02 0.26 11.29
C HIS A 87 -22.54 0.36 11.27
N ASN A 88 -23.05 1.52 11.66
CA ASN A 88 -24.46 1.92 11.58
C ASN A 88 -24.54 3.43 11.87
N ASN A 89 -25.75 3.98 11.86
CA ASN A 89 -25.99 5.40 12.13
C ASN A 89 -26.66 5.71 13.48
N LYS A 90 -26.34 4.96 14.56
CA LYS A 90 -26.86 5.27 15.92
C LYS A 90 -26.50 6.67 16.40
N SER A 91 -25.37 7.21 15.93
CA SER A 91 -24.91 8.58 16.17
C SER A 91 -25.72 9.67 15.45
N LYS A 92 -26.71 9.32 14.61
CA LYS A 92 -27.52 10.25 13.80
C LYS A 92 -26.64 11.20 12.98
N THR A 93 -25.57 10.66 12.43
CA THR A 93 -24.61 11.35 11.58
C THR A 93 -25.23 11.61 10.21
N THR A 94 -25.13 12.85 9.72
CA THR A 94 -25.35 13.18 8.32
C THR A 94 -24.04 12.94 7.56
N PHE A 95 -24.04 11.98 6.64
CA PHE A 95 -22.89 11.68 5.79
C PHE A 95 -22.96 12.51 4.49
N PRO A 96 -21.82 12.70 3.80
CA PRO A 96 -21.80 13.44 2.54
C PRO A 96 -22.76 12.84 1.51
N GLN A 97 -23.32 13.71 0.66
CA GLN A 97 -24.32 13.36 -0.36
C GLN A 97 -25.59 12.65 0.17
N GLY A 98 -25.82 12.73 1.48
CA GLY A 98 -26.94 12.10 2.16
C GLY A 98 -26.85 10.58 2.18
N ILE A 99 -25.65 10.00 2.02
CA ILE A 99 -25.48 8.54 2.02
C ILE A 99 -25.82 7.95 3.39
N ASP A 100 -26.43 6.76 3.42
CA ASP A 100 -26.69 6.02 4.65
C ASP A 100 -26.56 4.51 4.45
N PHE A 101 -26.88 3.76 5.51
CA PHE A 101 -26.75 2.30 5.56
C PHE A 101 -27.87 1.56 4.79
N THR A 102 -28.85 2.29 4.25
CA THR A 102 -30.03 1.72 3.56
C THR A 102 -29.96 1.89 2.05
N HIS A 103 -28.99 2.64 1.52
CA HIS A 103 -28.80 2.78 0.09
C HIS A 103 -28.33 1.48 -0.57
N ASP A 104 -28.94 1.18 -1.72
CA ASP A 104 -28.57 0.07 -2.59
C ASP A 104 -27.43 0.45 -3.55
N PHE A 105 -26.92 -0.56 -4.27
CA PHE A 105 -25.83 -0.40 -5.22
C PHE A 105 -26.11 0.68 -6.27
N ASP A 106 -27.30 0.68 -6.89
CA ASP A 106 -27.66 1.62 -7.96
C ASP A 106 -27.69 3.07 -7.45
N THR A 107 -28.21 3.28 -6.23
CA THR A 107 -28.21 4.59 -5.58
C THR A 107 -26.79 5.06 -5.26
N LEU A 108 -25.93 4.16 -4.76
CA LEU A 108 -24.52 4.47 -4.52
C LEU A 108 -23.81 4.82 -5.82
N GLN A 109 -24.02 4.04 -6.88
CA GLN A 109 -23.41 4.29 -8.18
C GLN A 109 -23.89 5.60 -8.80
N ALA A 110 -25.17 5.94 -8.67
CA ALA A 110 -25.72 7.20 -9.16
C ALA A 110 -25.16 8.43 -8.44
N LYS A 111 -24.87 8.30 -7.14
CA LYS A 111 -24.32 9.38 -6.30
C LYS A 111 -22.80 9.51 -6.42
N LEU A 112 -22.09 8.38 -6.36
CA LEU A 112 -20.63 8.32 -6.22
C LEU A 112 -19.90 7.98 -7.53
N GLY A 113 -20.62 7.56 -8.57
CA GLY A 113 -20.02 7.04 -9.80
C GLY A 113 -19.65 5.56 -9.69
N ALA A 114 -18.75 5.10 -10.55
CA ALA A 114 -18.28 3.72 -10.49
C ALA A 114 -17.51 3.42 -9.19
N PRO A 115 -17.58 2.20 -8.65
CA PRO A 115 -16.77 1.80 -7.49
C PRO A 115 -15.28 1.93 -7.80
N THR A 116 -14.50 2.34 -6.82
CA THR A 116 -13.04 2.47 -6.92
C THR A 116 -12.32 1.14 -6.72
N LEU A 117 -12.98 0.16 -6.11
CA LEU A 117 -12.46 -1.18 -5.90
C LEU A 117 -13.60 -2.20 -5.86
N LYS A 118 -13.38 -3.36 -6.47
CA LYS A 118 -14.24 -4.55 -6.35
C LYS A 118 -13.46 -5.69 -5.72
N SER A 119 -14.15 -6.68 -5.16
CA SER A 119 -13.47 -7.80 -4.51
C SER A 119 -12.62 -8.63 -5.49
N SER A 120 -13.06 -8.76 -6.74
CA SER A 120 -12.34 -9.40 -7.84
C SER A 120 -11.04 -8.69 -8.22
N ASP A 121 -10.97 -7.37 -8.02
CA ASP A 121 -9.74 -6.60 -8.23
C ASP A 121 -8.66 -6.98 -7.21
N ILE A 122 -9.02 -7.58 -6.07
CA ILE A 122 -8.09 -8.06 -5.03
C ILE A 122 -7.66 -9.50 -5.27
N THR A 123 -8.60 -10.39 -5.57
CA THR A 123 -8.33 -11.77 -5.97
C THR A 123 -9.65 -12.50 -6.28
N PRO A 124 -9.67 -13.43 -7.25
CA PRO A 124 -10.85 -14.22 -7.58
C PRO A 124 -11.40 -15.05 -6.41
N ILE A 125 -10.61 -15.35 -5.37
CA ILE A 125 -11.10 -16.10 -4.19
C ILE A 125 -12.04 -15.28 -3.31
N TRP A 126 -12.14 -13.97 -3.55
CA TRP A 126 -13.10 -13.08 -2.91
C TRP A 126 -14.34 -12.84 -3.78
N LEU A 127 -14.53 -13.61 -4.85
CA LEU A 127 -15.84 -13.72 -5.48
C LEU A 127 -16.72 -14.66 -4.65
N ASN A 128 -18.03 -14.44 -4.71
CA ASN A 128 -19.02 -15.38 -4.20
C ASN A 128 -19.00 -16.67 -5.05
N ASP A 129 -19.61 -17.74 -4.54
CA ASP A 129 -19.67 -19.04 -5.22
C ASP A 129 -20.33 -18.97 -6.62
N ASP A 130 -21.19 -17.98 -6.85
CA ASP A 130 -21.86 -17.72 -8.13
C ASP A 130 -21.05 -16.82 -9.09
N GLY A 131 -19.85 -16.40 -8.68
CA GLY A 131 -18.96 -15.51 -9.43
C GLY A 131 -19.26 -14.02 -9.30
N SER A 132 -20.23 -13.63 -8.46
CA SER A 132 -20.50 -12.22 -8.15
C SER A 132 -19.47 -11.63 -7.16
N GLU A 133 -19.36 -10.30 -7.13
CA GLU A 133 -18.46 -9.60 -6.20
C GLU A 133 -18.94 -9.78 -4.75
N SER A 134 -18.04 -10.12 -3.82
CA SER A 134 -18.36 -10.18 -2.39
C SER A 134 -18.49 -8.79 -1.75
N PHE A 135 -17.89 -7.77 -2.38
CA PHE A 135 -18.12 -6.38 -2.02
C PHE A 135 -17.71 -5.40 -3.12
N TYR A 136 -18.23 -4.19 -3.00
CA TYR A 136 -17.81 -3.01 -3.74
C TYR A 136 -17.38 -1.91 -2.77
N ARG A 137 -16.36 -1.14 -3.12
CA ARG A 137 -15.94 0.05 -2.35
C ARG A 137 -15.91 1.28 -3.24
N TRP A 138 -16.28 2.39 -2.63
CA TRP A 138 -16.05 3.72 -3.13
C TRP A 138 -15.16 4.46 -2.15
N GLU A 139 -14.11 5.08 -2.67
CA GLU A 139 -13.26 6.02 -1.95
C GLU A 139 -13.33 7.37 -2.66
N VAL A 140 -13.67 8.42 -1.93
CA VAL A 140 -13.93 9.76 -2.45
C VAL A 140 -13.03 10.75 -1.70
N PRO A 141 -12.18 11.52 -2.41
CA PRO A 141 -11.41 12.60 -1.81
C PRO A 141 -12.31 13.62 -1.11
N LEU A 142 -12.01 13.93 0.15
CA LEU A 142 -12.72 14.93 0.95
C LEU A 142 -11.89 16.20 1.16
N VAL A 143 -10.64 16.03 1.60
CA VAL A 143 -9.68 17.11 1.83
C VAL A 143 -8.34 16.67 1.23
N PRO A 144 -8.16 16.78 -0.11
CA PRO A 144 -7.02 16.20 -0.82
C PRO A 144 -5.66 16.66 -0.31
N GLU A 145 -5.54 17.92 0.09
CA GLU A 145 -4.31 18.50 0.64
C GLU A 145 -3.92 17.96 2.02
N LYS A 146 -4.82 17.20 2.65
CA LYS A 146 -4.58 16.47 3.90
C LYS A 146 -4.67 14.97 3.72
N SER A 147 -4.72 14.49 2.47
CA SER A 147 -4.94 13.07 2.16
C SER A 147 -6.17 12.50 2.89
N ILE A 148 -7.23 13.29 3.11
CA ILE A 148 -8.45 12.79 3.78
C ILE A 148 -9.42 12.31 2.72
N VAL A 149 -9.84 11.06 2.86
CA VAL A 149 -10.86 10.41 2.03
C VAL A 149 -12.00 9.93 2.91
N TRP A 150 -13.16 9.74 2.28
CA TRP A 150 -14.28 9.03 2.88
C TRP A 150 -14.81 8.02 1.88
N GLY A 151 -15.52 7.02 2.37
CA GLY A 151 -15.96 5.95 1.51
C GLY A 151 -17.09 5.13 2.08
N VAL A 152 -17.58 4.23 1.24
CA VAL A 152 -18.56 3.23 1.62
C VAL A 152 -18.15 1.87 1.10
N GLN A 153 -18.45 0.84 1.88
CA GLN A 153 -18.38 -0.55 1.45
C GLN A 153 -19.80 -1.10 1.35
N TYR A 154 -20.14 -1.64 0.19
CA TYR A 154 -21.39 -2.36 -0.07
C TYR A 154 -21.08 -3.85 -0.17
N GLY A 155 -21.76 -4.66 0.64
CA GLY A 155 -21.51 -6.09 0.77
C GLY A 155 -22.38 -6.97 -0.13
N ASP A 156 -22.08 -8.27 -0.08
CA ASP A 156 -22.85 -9.36 -0.68
C ASP A 156 -24.23 -9.57 -0.03
N ASP A 157 -24.40 -9.08 1.20
CA ASP A 157 -25.70 -8.97 1.89
C ASP A 157 -26.63 -7.90 1.31
N LEU A 158 -26.24 -7.28 0.20
CA LEU A 158 -26.95 -6.22 -0.50
C LEU A 158 -27.16 -4.96 0.36
N ALA A 159 -26.28 -4.71 1.31
CA ALA A 159 -26.33 -3.54 2.18
C ALA A 159 -24.99 -2.80 2.26
N VAL A 160 -25.04 -1.53 2.66
CA VAL A 160 -23.83 -0.82 3.09
C VAL A 160 -23.39 -1.40 4.42
N THR A 161 -22.23 -2.05 4.43
CA THR A 161 -21.68 -2.64 5.65
C THR A 161 -21.02 -1.56 6.51
N ASN A 162 -20.24 -0.67 5.87
CA ASN A 162 -19.44 0.34 6.57
C ASN A 162 -19.45 1.67 5.80
N ILE A 163 -19.41 2.77 6.55
CA ILE A 163 -19.00 4.10 6.03
C ILE A 163 -17.68 4.46 6.71
N THR A 164 -16.67 4.88 5.95
CA THR A 164 -15.33 5.18 6.46
C THR A 164 -14.97 6.64 6.23
N LEU A 165 -14.14 7.17 7.13
CA LEU A 165 -13.49 8.46 7.02
C LEU A 165 -12.04 8.24 7.47
N GLU A 166 -11.07 8.40 6.58
CA GLU A 166 -9.70 7.99 6.85
C GLU A 166 -8.66 8.86 6.17
N LEU A 167 -7.42 8.72 6.63
CA LEU A 167 -6.25 9.19 5.93
C LEU A 167 -5.93 8.19 4.83
N GLN A 168 -6.00 8.64 3.58
CA GLN A 168 -5.58 7.88 2.42
C GLN A 168 -4.12 7.50 2.59
N TYR A 169 -3.86 6.21 2.63
CA TYR A 169 -2.55 5.67 2.89
C TYR A 169 -2.25 4.56 1.91
N SER A 170 -1.13 4.71 1.20
CA SER A 170 -0.64 3.72 0.24
C SER A 170 0.53 2.96 0.85
N MET A 171 0.39 1.64 0.91
CA MET A 171 1.49 0.75 1.26
C MET A 171 2.57 0.83 0.17
N PRO A 172 3.85 0.82 0.53
CA PRO A 172 4.93 0.92 -0.44
C PRO A 172 4.95 -0.33 -1.32
N VAL A 173 5.16 -0.16 -2.63
CA VAL A 173 5.43 -1.26 -3.55
C VAL A 173 6.76 -1.92 -3.23
N PHE A 174 7.78 -1.11 -2.94
CA PHE A 174 9.11 -1.57 -2.56
C PHE A 174 9.53 -0.96 -1.22
N LYS A 175 10.09 -1.80 -0.34
CA LYS A 175 10.67 -1.38 0.94
C LYS A 175 12.17 -1.60 0.88
N LEU A 176 12.91 -0.52 0.68
CA LEU A 176 14.36 -0.54 0.45
C LEU A 176 15.13 -0.54 1.77
N TYR A 177 14.74 0.33 2.69
CA TYR A 177 15.24 0.35 4.07
C TYR A 177 14.20 0.96 5.00
N TYR A 178 14.28 0.59 6.28
CA TYR A 178 13.32 1.08 7.27
C TYR A 178 13.91 2.19 8.14
N GLU A 179 13.68 3.43 7.70
CA GLU A 179 14.16 4.67 8.33
C GLU A 179 13.72 4.83 9.80
N TYR A 180 12.57 4.25 10.18
CA TYR A 180 12.00 4.37 11.51
C TYR A 180 12.54 3.36 12.55
N LEU A 181 13.48 2.48 12.16
CA LEU A 181 14.21 1.62 13.09
C LEU A 181 15.72 1.89 13.02
N TYR A 182 16.37 1.27 12.04
CA TYR A 182 17.84 1.23 11.92
C TYR A 182 18.31 1.31 10.46
N GLY A 183 17.38 1.39 9.50
CA GLY A 183 17.73 1.50 8.10
C GLY A 183 18.14 2.93 7.77
N THR A 184 19.27 3.07 7.11
CA THR A 184 19.71 4.28 6.40
C THR A 184 20.06 3.93 4.96
N PHE A 185 20.19 4.96 4.11
CA PHE A 185 20.71 4.79 2.76
C PHE A 185 22.06 4.04 2.77
N ASP A 186 22.97 4.34 3.70
CA ASP A 186 24.25 3.63 3.83
C ASP A 186 24.10 2.15 4.19
N THR A 187 23.15 1.79 5.06
CA THR A 187 22.89 0.37 5.36
C THR A 187 22.28 -0.35 4.18
N PHE A 188 21.44 0.35 3.41
CA PHE A 188 20.85 -0.15 2.17
C PHE A 188 21.93 -0.43 1.12
N LEU A 189 22.87 0.50 0.91
CA LEU A 189 23.99 0.32 -0.03
C LEU A 189 24.90 -0.88 0.32
N LYS A 190 24.95 -1.27 1.60
CA LYS A 190 25.74 -2.40 2.08
C LYS A 190 24.97 -3.72 2.04
N SER A 191 23.68 -3.70 1.76
CA SER A 191 22.85 -4.90 1.74
C SER A 191 23.20 -5.78 0.55
N LYS A 192 23.26 -7.09 0.80
CA LYS A 192 23.40 -8.13 -0.23
C LYS A 192 22.12 -8.93 -0.42
N SER A 193 20.99 -8.40 0.07
CA SER A 193 19.71 -9.09 -0.06
C SER A 193 19.25 -9.07 -1.51
N HIS A 194 18.91 -10.24 -2.04
CA HIS A 194 18.36 -10.35 -3.39
C HIS A 194 17.05 -9.57 -3.58
N TYR A 195 16.27 -9.35 -2.52
CA TYR A 195 15.08 -8.48 -2.58
C TYR A 195 15.46 -7.03 -2.94
N ILE A 196 16.56 -6.52 -2.41
CA ILE A 196 17.07 -5.21 -2.79
C ILE A 196 17.61 -5.24 -4.23
N THR A 197 18.36 -6.27 -4.60
CA THR A 197 18.84 -6.43 -5.98
C THR A 197 17.68 -6.47 -6.98
N SER A 198 16.59 -7.17 -6.67
CA SER A 198 15.41 -7.25 -7.52
C SER A 198 14.71 -5.92 -7.68
N ASP A 199 14.46 -5.24 -6.56
CA ASP A 199 13.80 -3.94 -6.55
C ASP A 199 14.61 -2.91 -7.33
N LEU A 200 15.94 -2.95 -7.23
CA LEU A 200 16.84 -2.07 -7.98
C LEU A 200 16.84 -2.34 -9.48
N MET A 201 16.83 -3.61 -9.90
CA MET A 201 16.70 -3.97 -11.31
C MET A 201 15.35 -3.56 -11.88
N PHE A 202 14.26 -3.74 -11.12
CA PHE A 202 12.93 -3.26 -11.51
C PHE A 202 12.91 -1.74 -11.66
N LEU A 203 13.46 -1.02 -10.69
CA LEU A 203 13.49 0.43 -10.72
C LEU A 203 14.31 0.96 -11.91
N ARG A 204 15.45 0.34 -12.23
CA ARG A 204 16.21 0.70 -13.44
C ARG A 204 15.38 0.52 -14.70
N TRP A 205 14.69 -0.62 -14.82
CA TRP A 205 13.78 -0.87 -15.94
C TRP A 205 12.66 0.17 -16.03
N ALA A 206 12.04 0.51 -14.90
CA ALA A 206 10.97 1.50 -14.85
C ALA A 206 11.47 2.91 -15.25
N ILE A 207 12.69 3.28 -14.84
CA ILE A 207 13.35 4.53 -15.24
C ILE A 207 13.61 4.53 -16.74
N GLU A 208 14.24 3.47 -17.27
CA GLU A 208 14.54 3.33 -18.71
C GLU A 208 13.29 3.43 -19.59
N ARG A 209 12.12 3.04 -19.05
CA ARG A 209 10.82 3.07 -19.74
C ARG A 209 9.96 4.31 -19.47
N ASP A 210 10.46 5.33 -18.79
CA ASP A 210 9.70 6.54 -18.44
C ASP A 210 8.46 6.26 -17.57
N LEU A 211 8.47 5.18 -16.78
CA LEU A 211 7.34 4.82 -15.94
C LEU A 211 7.33 5.58 -14.62
N VAL A 212 8.47 6.11 -14.16
CA VAL A 212 8.55 6.87 -12.91
C VAL A 212 8.20 8.35 -13.12
N LYS A 213 7.57 8.97 -12.12
CA LYS A 213 7.41 10.42 -12.08
C LYS A 213 8.76 11.07 -11.90
N THR A 214 8.92 12.24 -12.51
CA THR A 214 10.07 13.10 -12.32
C THR A 214 9.64 14.51 -11.98
N ASP A 215 10.47 15.17 -11.18
CA ASP A 215 10.40 16.58 -10.82
C ASP A 215 11.75 17.25 -11.10
N ALA A 216 11.90 18.51 -10.72
CA ALA A 216 13.14 19.27 -10.94
C ALA A 216 14.38 18.62 -10.28
N VAL A 217 14.20 17.83 -9.22
CA VAL A 217 15.30 17.20 -8.46
C VAL A 217 15.65 15.83 -9.05
N THR A 218 14.65 15.04 -9.39
CA THR A 218 14.80 13.65 -9.88
C THR A 218 15.07 13.57 -11.38
N ALA A 219 14.62 14.54 -12.19
CA ALA A 219 14.79 14.51 -13.65
C ALA A 219 16.26 14.46 -14.12
N PRO A 220 17.21 15.25 -13.56
CA PRO A 220 18.62 15.14 -13.92
C PRO A 220 19.20 13.75 -13.62
N VAL A 221 18.84 13.17 -12.47
CA VAL A 221 19.31 11.85 -12.04
C VAL A 221 18.75 10.75 -12.94
N VAL A 222 17.47 10.82 -13.31
CA VAL A 222 16.85 9.87 -14.25
C VAL A 222 17.56 9.91 -15.60
N ARG A 223 17.86 11.10 -16.14
CA ARG A 223 18.63 11.22 -17.37
C ARG A 223 20.01 10.57 -17.25
N ASP A 224 20.74 10.87 -16.17
CA ASP A 224 22.09 10.34 -15.97
C ASP A 224 22.08 8.80 -15.78
N ILE A 225 21.04 8.23 -15.16
CA ILE A 225 20.85 6.77 -15.07
C ILE A 225 20.64 6.16 -16.46
N LYS A 226 19.75 6.73 -17.29
CA LYS A 226 19.50 6.25 -18.66
C LYS A 226 20.75 6.31 -19.55
N GLU A 227 21.59 7.30 -19.33
CA GLU A 227 22.86 7.48 -20.05
C GLU A 227 24.00 6.62 -19.47
N GLY A 228 23.73 5.83 -18.42
CA GLY A 228 24.74 4.99 -17.75
C GLY A 228 25.79 5.76 -16.95
N LYS A 229 25.53 7.04 -16.65
CA LYS A 229 26.42 7.94 -15.90
C LYS A 229 26.20 7.88 -14.38
N SER A 230 25.06 7.34 -13.95
CA SER A 230 24.66 7.26 -12.55
C SER A 230 24.04 5.90 -12.24
N PRO A 231 24.31 5.29 -11.07
CA PRO A 231 23.59 4.08 -10.66
C PRO A 231 22.16 4.42 -10.24
N VAL A 232 21.28 3.41 -10.29
CA VAL A 232 19.86 3.56 -9.90
C VAL A 232 19.68 4.00 -8.44
N THR A 233 20.65 3.69 -7.58
CA THR A 233 20.66 4.07 -6.17
C THR A 233 20.66 5.59 -5.96
N GLU A 234 21.15 6.37 -6.94
CA GLU A 234 21.09 7.83 -6.86
C GLU A 234 19.66 8.37 -6.92
N TRP A 235 18.77 7.70 -7.66
CA TRP A 235 17.36 8.07 -7.68
C TRP A 235 16.73 7.89 -6.29
N ILE A 236 17.05 6.78 -5.62
CA ILE A 236 16.61 6.52 -4.24
C ILE A 236 17.20 7.55 -3.28
N ARG A 237 18.46 7.93 -3.46
CA ARG A 237 19.11 8.97 -2.65
C ARG A 237 18.40 10.32 -2.76
N VAL A 238 18.02 10.74 -3.96
CA VAL A 238 17.33 12.02 -4.16
C VAL A 238 15.83 11.96 -3.84
N LEU A 239 15.23 10.77 -3.83
CA LEU A 239 13.87 10.55 -3.30
C LEU A 239 13.80 10.78 -1.78
N ASP A 240 14.94 10.62 -1.09
CA ASP A 240 15.13 10.88 0.35
C ASP A 240 14.17 10.09 1.25
N ARG A 241 13.92 8.82 0.91
CA ARG A 241 13.11 7.90 1.70
C ARG A 241 13.42 6.44 1.38
N GLY A 242 13.21 5.57 2.36
CA GLY A 242 13.53 4.13 2.25
C GLY A 242 12.49 3.27 1.55
N TYR A 243 11.58 3.85 0.78
CA TYR A 243 10.46 3.13 0.17
C TYR A 243 9.98 3.80 -1.12
N ILE A 244 9.30 3.02 -1.95
CA ILE A 244 8.69 3.47 -3.21
C ILE A 244 7.19 3.18 -3.13
N GLN A 245 6.37 4.15 -3.54
CA GLN A 245 4.91 4.03 -3.59
C GLN A 245 4.41 3.96 -5.02
N GLU A 246 3.15 3.55 -5.22
CA GLU A 246 2.54 3.49 -6.55
C GLU A 246 2.41 4.89 -7.18
N GLU A 247 2.24 5.90 -6.34
CA GLU A 247 2.18 7.29 -6.76
C GLU A 247 3.52 7.79 -7.31
N ASP A 248 4.63 7.10 -7.10
CA ASP A 248 5.92 7.41 -7.73
C ASP A 248 5.96 7.03 -9.21
N PHE A 249 4.95 6.31 -9.70
CA PHE A 249 4.83 5.93 -11.12
C PHE A 249 3.92 6.91 -11.87
N ALA A 250 4.36 7.36 -13.04
CA ALA A 250 3.62 8.24 -13.93
C ALA A 250 2.59 7.47 -14.77
N THR A 251 2.97 6.28 -15.26
CA THR A 251 2.15 5.42 -16.13
C THR A 251 2.21 3.96 -15.67
N ASP A 252 1.29 3.13 -16.19
CA ASP A 252 1.23 1.68 -15.91
C ASP A 252 1.17 1.35 -14.39
N ARG A 253 0.55 2.21 -13.57
CA ARG A 253 0.37 1.97 -12.12
C ARG A 253 -0.36 0.66 -11.85
N ASP A 254 -1.41 0.38 -12.61
CA ASP A 254 -2.21 -0.84 -12.45
C ASP A 254 -1.36 -2.10 -12.72
N PHE A 255 -0.39 -2.03 -13.63
CA PHE A 255 0.57 -3.12 -13.84
C PHE A 255 1.52 -3.26 -12.65
N VAL A 256 2.13 -2.17 -12.18
CA VAL A 256 3.05 -2.19 -11.03
C VAL A 256 2.34 -2.75 -9.81
N HIS A 257 1.12 -2.27 -9.54
CA HIS A 257 0.25 -2.78 -8.50
C HIS A 257 -0.01 -4.28 -8.68
N ALA A 258 -0.59 -4.68 -9.81
CA ALA A 258 -0.97 -6.07 -10.04
C ALA A 258 0.22 -7.04 -9.99
N TYR A 259 1.38 -6.65 -10.50
CA TYR A 259 2.55 -7.51 -10.58
C TYR A 259 3.32 -7.61 -9.26
N ILE A 260 3.47 -6.49 -8.53
CA ILE A 260 4.23 -6.46 -7.27
C ILE A 260 3.36 -6.85 -6.06
N LYS A 261 2.10 -6.39 -6.01
CA LYS A 261 1.18 -6.69 -4.90
C LYS A 261 0.39 -7.98 -5.08
N ASN A 262 0.48 -8.60 -6.26
CA ASN A 262 -0.25 -9.79 -6.65
C ASN A 262 -1.71 -9.78 -6.18
N LEU A 263 -2.50 -8.86 -6.73
CA LEU A 263 -3.95 -8.91 -6.61
C LEU A 263 -4.61 -9.79 -7.68
N SER A 264 -3.83 -10.35 -8.61
CA SER A 264 -4.43 -10.91 -9.81
C SER A 264 -4.98 -12.33 -9.64
N GLY A 265 -4.62 -13.06 -8.57
CA GLY A 265 -5.00 -14.48 -8.38
C GLY A 265 -4.56 -15.43 -9.51
N HIS A 266 -3.95 -14.89 -10.55
CA HIS A 266 -3.25 -15.56 -11.62
C HIS A 266 -1.88 -15.97 -11.07
N ASP A 267 -1.32 -17.06 -11.58
CA ASP A 267 -0.08 -17.65 -11.08
C ASP A 267 1.14 -16.81 -11.50
N VAL A 268 1.16 -15.55 -11.08
CA VAL A 268 2.14 -14.51 -11.42
C VAL A 268 2.62 -13.91 -10.11
N LEU A 269 3.88 -14.15 -9.77
CA LEU A 269 4.50 -13.71 -8.53
C LEU A 269 5.83 -13.07 -8.89
N TYR A 270 5.94 -11.75 -8.70
CA TYR A 270 7.17 -11.01 -9.01
C TYR A 270 8.41 -11.66 -8.38
N GLY A 271 8.36 -12.01 -7.09
CA GLY A 271 9.48 -12.66 -6.39
C GLY A 271 9.85 -14.03 -6.99
N ARG A 272 8.86 -14.83 -7.41
CA ARG A 272 9.10 -16.13 -8.04
C ARG A 272 9.70 -15.96 -9.44
N ASP A 273 9.12 -15.10 -10.26
CA ASP A 273 9.60 -14.83 -11.62
C ASP A 273 11.06 -14.38 -11.60
N PHE A 274 11.38 -13.46 -10.69
CA PHE A 274 12.74 -12.97 -10.50
C PHE A 274 13.69 -14.10 -10.11
N ALA A 275 13.32 -14.89 -9.10
CA ALA A 275 14.13 -16.02 -8.65
C ALA A 275 14.34 -17.05 -9.77
N PHE A 276 13.28 -17.43 -10.49
CA PHE A 276 13.34 -18.45 -11.54
C PHE A 276 14.14 -18.02 -12.76
N THR A 277 14.22 -16.70 -13.00
CA THR A 277 15.01 -16.11 -14.08
C THR A 277 16.52 -16.18 -13.78
N LEU A 278 16.92 -16.14 -12.51
CA LEU A 278 18.33 -16.03 -12.12
C LEU A 278 18.91 -17.33 -11.56
N LEU A 279 18.09 -18.14 -10.90
CA LEU A 279 18.50 -19.47 -10.43
C LEU A 279 18.73 -20.39 -11.64
N THR A 280 19.80 -21.18 -11.58
CA THR A 280 20.10 -22.19 -12.61
C THR A 280 19.81 -23.61 -12.13
N ASP A 281 19.87 -23.86 -10.83
CA ASP A 281 19.59 -25.18 -10.24
C ASP A 281 18.07 -25.43 -10.15
N PRO A 282 17.54 -26.52 -10.75
CA PRO A 282 16.13 -26.90 -10.63
C PRO A 282 15.64 -27.07 -9.18
N GLN A 283 16.47 -27.59 -8.28
CA GLN A 283 16.08 -27.80 -6.87
C GLN A 283 15.93 -26.47 -6.13
N GLU A 284 16.81 -25.51 -6.44
CA GLU A 284 16.68 -24.15 -5.91
C GLU A 284 15.43 -23.45 -6.46
N LYS A 285 15.02 -23.71 -7.70
CA LYS A 285 13.75 -23.18 -8.23
C LYS A 285 12.54 -23.78 -7.52
N GLU A 286 12.52 -25.10 -7.33
CA GLU A 286 11.42 -25.77 -6.65
C GLU A 286 11.18 -25.22 -5.24
N ASN A 287 12.26 -24.86 -4.53
CA ASN A 287 12.19 -24.19 -3.23
C ASN A 287 12.99 -22.87 -3.21
N TYR A 288 12.53 -21.87 -3.98
CA TYR A 288 13.23 -20.59 -4.12
C TYR A 288 13.28 -19.73 -2.85
N PHE A 289 12.50 -20.09 -1.82
CA PHE A 289 12.57 -19.51 -0.47
C PHE A 289 13.50 -20.28 0.48
N GLY A 290 14.04 -21.42 0.05
CA GLY A 290 14.94 -22.24 0.84
C GLY A 290 16.28 -21.56 1.10
N GLU A 291 17.02 -22.07 2.08
CA GLU A 291 18.34 -21.54 2.46
C GLU A 291 19.34 -21.56 1.29
N ALA A 292 19.37 -22.66 0.52
CA ALA A 292 20.23 -22.80 -0.65
C ALA A 292 19.94 -21.74 -1.72
N ALA A 293 18.68 -21.66 -2.17
CA ALA A 293 18.24 -20.65 -3.13
C ALA A 293 18.49 -19.22 -2.63
N THR A 294 18.20 -18.93 -1.34
CA THR A 294 18.44 -17.62 -0.73
C THR A 294 19.92 -17.24 -0.78
N LYS A 295 20.83 -18.19 -0.50
CA LYS A 295 22.27 -17.97 -0.58
C LYS A 295 22.69 -17.65 -2.03
N SER A 296 22.28 -18.47 -2.99
CA SER A 296 22.58 -18.27 -4.41
C SER A 296 22.02 -16.94 -4.93
N LEU A 297 20.79 -16.58 -4.58
CA LEU A 297 20.16 -15.31 -4.94
C LEU A 297 20.90 -14.11 -4.35
N ASN A 298 21.37 -14.18 -3.09
CA ASN A 298 22.13 -13.09 -2.46
C ASN A 298 23.54 -12.91 -3.07
N GLU A 299 24.05 -13.91 -3.80
CA GLU A 299 25.30 -13.81 -4.55
C GLU A 299 25.10 -13.18 -5.94
N ILE A 300 23.86 -13.06 -6.43
CA ILE A 300 23.55 -12.41 -7.70
C ILE A 300 23.87 -10.92 -7.64
N ALA A 301 24.87 -10.51 -8.41
CA ALA A 301 25.25 -9.12 -8.56
C ALA A 301 24.29 -8.36 -9.49
N PHE A 302 24.06 -7.08 -9.18
CA PHE A 302 23.51 -6.14 -10.14
C PHE A 302 24.58 -5.76 -11.17
N ASN A 303 24.57 -6.46 -12.30
CA ASN A 303 25.38 -6.20 -13.48
C ASN A 303 24.52 -6.23 -14.76
N GLU A 304 25.10 -5.85 -15.90
CA GLU A 304 24.36 -5.79 -17.18
C GLU A 304 23.82 -7.14 -17.63
N GLU A 305 24.52 -8.25 -17.36
CA GLU A 305 24.08 -9.58 -17.77
C GLU A 305 22.79 -10.00 -17.05
N ASN A 306 22.77 -9.89 -15.73
CA ASN A 306 21.60 -10.23 -14.93
C ASN A 306 20.46 -9.22 -15.17
N TYR A 307 20.81 -7.94 -15.31
CA TYR A 307 19.83 -6.91 -15.65
C TYR A 307 19.15 -7.19 -16.98
N ALA A 308 19.87 -7.61 -18.03
CA ALA A 308 19.28 -7.94 -19.32
C ALA A 308 18.25 -9.08 -19.24
N LYS A 309 18.51 -10.11 -18.42
CA LYS A 309 17.57 -11.22 -18.17
C LYS A 309 16.29 -10.71 -17.50
N ILE A 310 16.43 -9.90 -16.45
CA ILE A 310 15.29 -9.32 -15.73
C ILE A 310 14.53 -8.32 -16.59
N LYS A 311 15.20 -7.49 -17.37
CA LYS A 311 14.58 -6.56 -18.31
C LYS A 311 13.70 -7.30 -19.33
N ALA A 312 14.18 -8.41 -19.89
CA ALA A 312 13.38 -9.24 -20.80
C ALA A 312 12.14 -9.83 -20.13
N LEU A 313 12.27 -10.33 -18.89
CA LEU A 313 11.13 -10.79 -18.07
C LEU A 313 10.10 -9.66 -17.86
N LEU A 314 10.54 -8.47 -17.46
CA LEU A 314 9.65 -7.34 -17.18
C LEU A 314 8.95 -6.83 -18.43
N ASP A 315 9.66 -6.74 -19.57
CA ASP A 315 9.07 -6.38 -20.85
C ASP A 315 8.00 -7.40 -21.28
N MET A 316 8.23 -8.71 -21.07
CA MET A 316 7.25 -9.77 -21.32
C MET A 316 6.02 -9.63 -20.42
N ARG A 317 6.20 -9.46 -19.11
CA ARG A 317 5.08 -9.34 -18.15
C ARG A 317 4.24 -8.09 -18.38
N LEU A 318 4.86 -6.97 -18.75
CA LEU A 318 4.13 -5.76 -19.11
C LEU A 318 3.27 -5.98 -20.38
N ALA A 319 3.81 -6.67 -21.39
CA ALA A 319 3.05 -7.00 -22.59
C ALA A 319 1.85 -7.92 -22.29
N GLU A 320 2.07 -8.96 -21.49
CA GLU A 320 1.04 -9.90 -21.03
C GLU A 320 -0.07 -9.19 -20.24
N TYR A 321 0.30 -8.27 -19.35
CA TYR A 321 -0.67 -7.46 -18.61
C TYR A 321 -1.49 -6.56 -19.53
N ARG A 322 -0.87 -5.95 -20.54
CA ARG A 322 -1.57 -5.11 -21.52
C ARG A 322 -2.50 -5.91 -22.42
N GLU A 323 -2.16 -7.16 -22.74
CA GLU A 323 -2.99 -8.02 -23.58
C GLU A 323 -4.23 -8.52 -22.84
N HIS A 324 -4.05 -9.04 -21.62
CA HIS A 324 -5.12 -9.76 -20.93
C HIS A 324 -5.10 -9.60 -19.40
N ARG A 325 -4.39 -8.61 -18.85
CA ARG A 325 -4.30 -8.34 -17.40
C ARG A 325 -3.97 -9.59 -16.57
N PHE A 326 -3.06 -10.41 -17.08
CA PHE A 326 -2.70 -11.72 -16.52
C PHE A 326 -3.81 -12.80 -16.49
N SER A 327 -5.03 -12.53 -16.98
CA SER A 327 -6.13 -13.51 -16.98
C SER A 327 -5.86 -14.82 -17.73
N LYS A 328 -4.89 -14.83 -18.66
CA LYS A 328 -4.45 -16.02 -19.40
C LYS A 328 -3.05 -16.50 -18.98
N SER A 329 -2.46 -15.91 -17.95
CA SER A 329 -1.19 -16.36 -17.36
C SER A 329 -1.42 -17.73 -16.73
N LYS A 330 -1.03 -18.79 -17.45
CA LYS A 330 -1.31 -20.16 -17.04
C LYS A 330 -0.66 -20.52 -15.69
N LYS A 331 -1.41 -21.28 -14.89
CA LYS A 331 -0.92 -22.30 -13.96
C LYS A 331 -0.21 -23.39 -14.79
N GLU A 332 1.08 -23.25 -15.07
CA GLU A 332 1.88 -24.41 -15.48
C GLU A 332 2.47 -25.04 -14.22
N VAL A 333 1.63 -25.84 -13.55
CA VAL A 333 2.12 -26.89 -12.65
C VAL A 333 2.71 -27.95 -13.58
N SER A 334 4.04 -27.94 -13.72
CA SER A 334 4.80 -29.09 -14.18
C SER A 334 5.14 -29.98 -12.99
#